data_AF-A0A062C0L3-F1
#
_entry.id   AF-A0A062C0L3-F1
#
_cell.length_a   1.000
_cell.length_b   1.000
_cell.length_c   1.000
_cell.angle_alpha   90.00
_cell.angle_beta   90.00
_cell.angle_gamma   90.00
#
_symmetry.space_group_name_H-M   'P 1'
#
loop_
_entity.id
_entity.type
_entity.pdbx_description
1 polymer ?
#
loop_
_entity_poly.entity_id
_entity_poly.type
_entity_poly.pdbx_seq_one_letter_code
_entity_poly.pdbx_strand_id
1 'polypeptide(L)'
;MELAHTHFDRAWLSWKILVVPLAAFIGSGLAALLCIPLLQSYTANEILALAQGYGWYSMSGILLSQIHSPQLGSIALLTDLFREVFAILLMYCIGWRFPRSAISSAGATSMDVTLAMVKQSCGTHYVPHAMMSGLILTLLAPLLISFFIFL
;
A
#
# COMPACT_ATOMS: atom_id res chain seq x y z
N MET A 1 10.61 -16.97 17.89
CA MET A 1 10.61 -18.36 17.37
C MET A 1 9.22 -18.82 16.89
N GLU A 2 8.33 -17.93 16.44
CA GLU A 2 6.96 -18.32 16.02
C GLU A 2 6.73 -18.22 14.50
N LEU A 3 7.58 -17.46 13.78
CA LEU A 3 7.55 -17.36 12.31
C LEU A 3 8.20 -18.56 11.59
N ALA A 4 9.01 -19.35 12.28
CA ALA A 4 9.75 -20.47 11.67
C ALA A 4 8.87 -21.70 11.37
N HIS A 5 7.64 -21.73 11.91
CA HIS A 5 6.71 -22.85 11.75
C HIS A 5 5.53 -22.53 10.83
N THR A 6 5.47 -21.34 10.25
CA THR A 6 4.46 -21.06 9.22
C THR A 6 4.92 -21.69 7.91
N HIS A 7 4.49 -22.93 7.67
CA HIS A 7 4.73 -23.62 6.41
C HIS A 7 4.10 -22.80 5.27
N PHE A 8 4.89 -22.51 4.24
CA PHE A 8 4.43 -21.88 3.00
C PHE A 8 3.53 -22.87 2.25
N ASP A 9 2.24 -22.87 2.58
CA ASP A 9 1.22 -23.69 1.93
C ASP A 9 0.46 -22.92 0.85
N ARG A 10 -0.21 -23.64 -0.07
CA ARG A 10 -1.14 -23.05 -1.05
C ARG A 10 -2.21 -22.16 -0.42
N ALA A 11 -2.48 -22.31 0.88
CA ALA A 11 -3.38 -21.47 1.66
C ALA A 11 -3.04 -19.96 1.59
N TRP A 12 -1.77 -19.61 1.38
CA TRP A 12 -1.29 -18.23 1.26
C TRP A 12 -1.79 -17.53 -0.01
N LEU A 13 -2.13 -18.29 -1.05
CA LEU A 13 -2.74 -17.81 -2.30
C LEU A 13 -4.27 -17.94 -2.31
N SER A 14 -4.89 -18.15 -1.14
CA SER A 14 -6.35 -18.23 -1.06
C SER A 14 -7.00 -16.90 -1.44
N TRP A 15 -8.19 -16.98 -2.03
CA TRP A 15 -8.98 -15.81 -2.42
C TRP A 15 -9.16 -14.78 -1.29
N LYS A 16 -9.32 -15.26 -0.06
CA LYS A 16 -9.49 -14.42 1.14
C LYS A 16 -8.27 -13.52 1.41
N ILE A 17 -7.08 -13.95 1.02
CA ILE A 17 -5.83 -13.20 1.18
C ILE A 17 -5.66 -12.20 0.02
N LEU A 18 -5.92 -12.62 -1.21
CA LEU A 18 -5.76 -11.78 -2.40
C LEU A 18 -6.75 -10.60 -2.47
N VAL A 19 -7.87 -10.68 -1.77
CA VAL A 19 -8.80 -9.54 -1.61
C VAL A 19 -8.14 -8.35 -0.92
N VAL A 20 -7.13 -8.55 -0.07
CA VAL A 20 -6.46 -7.46 0.68
C VAL A 20 -5.66 -6.53 -0.25
N PRO A 21 -4.69 -7.00 -1.05
CA PRO A 21 -3.99 -6.13 -2.01
C PRO A 21 -4.93 -5.58 -3.08
N LEU A 22 -5.95 -6.34 -3.49
CA LEU A 22 -6.95 -5.85 -4.44
C LEU A 22 -7.76 -4.67 -3.87
N ALA A 23 -8.18 -4.76 -2.61
CA ALA A 23 -8.87 -3.67 -1.93
C ALA A 23 -7.98 -2.43 -1.79
N ALA A 24 -6.68 -2.61 -1.54
CA ALA A 24 -5.72 -1.51 -1.50
C ALA A 24 -5.58 -0.83 -2.87
N PHE A 25 -5.45 -1.62 -3.94
CA PHE A 25 -5.37 -1.12 -5.31
C PHE A 25 -6.62 -0.32 -5.71
N ILE A 26 -7.80 -0.93 -5.53
CA ILE A 26 -9.08 -0.29 -5.87
C ILE A 26 -9.31 0.95 -5.00
N GLY A 27 -9.07 0.86 -3.69
CA GLY A 27 -9.26 1.97 -2.75
C GLY A 27 -8.36 3.16 -3.07
N SER A 28 -7.08 2.92 -3.34
CA SER A 28 -6.13 3.97 -3.76
C SER A 28 -6.53 4.59 -5.11
N GLY A 29 -6.94 3.77 -6.09
CA GLY A 29 -7.40 4.27 -7.39
C GLY A 29 -8.68 5.11 -7.29
N LEU A 30 -9.67 4.66 -6.51
CA LEU A 30 -10.90 5.42 -6.27
C LEU A 30 -10.62 6.73 -5.54
N ALA A 31 -9.75 6.72 -4.52
CA ALA A 31 -9.35 7.93 -3.82
C ALA A 31 -8.68 8.94 -4.77
N ALA A 32 -7.80 8.48 -5.66
CA ALA A 32 -7.18 9.34 -6.68
C ALA A 32 -8.22 9.96 -7.61
N LEU A 33 -9.16 9.16 -8.13
CA LEU A 33 -10.23 9.64 -9.01
C LEU A 33 -11.11 10.71 -8.33
N LEU A 34 -11.41 10.55 -7.04
CA LEU A 34 -12.15 11.54 -6.26
C LEU A 34 -11.35 12.83 -6.03
N CYS A 35 -10.01 12.76 -6.00
CA CYS A 35 -9.14 13.91 -5.83
C CYS A 35 -8.89 14.70 -7.12
N ILE A 36 -9.08 14.11 -8.31
CA ILE A 36 -8.90 14.79 -9.62
C ILE A 36 -9.61 16.16 -9.68
N PRO A 37 -10.91 16.29 -9.37
CA PRO A 37 -11.59 17.58 -9.44
C PRO A 37 -11.09 18.60 -8.40
N LEU A 38 -10.47 18.14 -7.30
CA LEU A 38 -9.95 18.98 -6.22
C LEU A 38 -8.55 19.52 -6.51
N LEU A 39 -7.75 18.78 -7.30
CA LEU A 39 -6.34 19.04 -7.56
C LEU A 39 -6.10 19.50 -9.00
N GLN A 40 -6.79 20.56 -9.41
CA GLN A 40 -6.77 21.06 -10.80
C GLN A 40 -5.39 21.51 -11.31
N SER A 41 -4.44 21.73 -10.41
CA SER A 41 -3.06 22.08 -10.76
C SER A 41 -2.24 20.90 -11.30
N TYR A 42 -2.75 19.67 -11.18
CA TYR A 42 -2.09 18.44 -11.65
C TYR A 42 -2.97 17.72 -12.66
N THR A 43 -2.33 17.00 -13.58
CA THR A 43 -3.00 16.12 -14.54
C THR A 43 -3.58 14.88 -13.84
N ALA A 44 -4.62 14.30 -14.42
CA ALA A 44 -5.22 13.07 -13.91
C ALA A 44 -4.20 11.93 -13.78
N ASN A 45 -3.25 11.87 -14.72
CA ASN A 45 -2.18 10.87 -14.76
C ASN A 45 -1.22 11.01 -13.57
N GLU A 46 -0.79 12.24 -13.25
CA GLU A 46 0.06 12.51 -12.09
C GLU A 46 -0.65 12.11 -10.78
N ILE A 47 -1.93 12.46 -10.65
CA ILE A 47 -2.73 12.12 -9.45
C ILE A 47 -2.90 10.60 -9.32
N LEU A 48 -3.20 9.90 -10.42
CA LEU A 48 -3.32 8.44 -10.43
C LEU A 48 -1.99 7.78 -10.09
N ALA A 49 -0.88 8.26 -10.66
CA ALA A 49 0.47 7.74 -10.39
C ALA A 49 0.87 7.92 -8.93
N LEU A 50 0.58 9.07 -8.32
CA LEU A 50 0.83 9.34 -6.90
C LEU A 50 0.13 8.34 -5.98
N ALA A 51 -1.02 7.80 -6.37
CA ALA A 51 -1.75 6.83 -5.55
C ALA A 51 -1.21 5.39 -5.64
N GLN A 52 -0.32 5.10 -6.61
CA GLN A 52 0.23 3.75 -6.84
C GLN A 52 1.54 3.46 -6.07
N GLY A 53 1.94 4.33 -5.13
CA GLY A 53 3.14 4.14 -4.31
C GLY A 53 3.01 3.09 -3.20
N TYR A 54 1.78 2.82 -2.78
CA TYR A 54 1.45 1.78 -1.79
C TYR A 54 2.19 1.86 -0.46
N GLY A 55 2.66 3.05 -0.06
CA GLY A 55 3.41 3.25 1.18
C GLY A 55 4.93 3.09 1.02
N TRP A 56 5.44 2.69 -0.15
CA TRP A 56 6.88 2.59 -0.39
C TRP A 56 7.48 3.95 -0.76
N TYR A 57 7.48 4.86 0.22
CA TYR A 57 7.81 6.28 0.04
C TYR A 57 9.21 6.55 -0.54
N SER A 58 10.18 5.69 -0.23
CA SER A 58 11.56 5.83 -0.74
C SER A 58 11.66 5.52 -2.23
N MET A 59 10.96 4.48 -2.70
CA MET A 59 10.94 4.12 -4.12
C MET A 59 10.05 5.07 -4.92
N SER A 60 8.82 5.31 -4.48
CA SER A 60 7.86 6.14 -5.21
C SER A 60 8.35 7.58 -5.39
N GLY A 61 8.95 8.16 -4.33
CA GLY A 61 9.52 9.50 -4.38
C GLY A 61 10.71 9.63 -5.33
N ILE A 62 11.66 8.70 -5.27
CA ILE A 62 12.82 8.70 -6.18
C ILE A 62 12.36 8.47 -7.62
N LEU A 63 11.47 7.50 -7.85
CA LEU A 63 10.99 7.14 -9.17
C LEU A 63 10.30 8.34 -9.84
N LEU A 64 9.33 8.97 -9.18
CA LEU A 64 8.63 10.15 -9.71
C LEU A 64 9.53 11.38 -9.86
N SER A 65 10.51 11.54 -8.98
CA SER A 65 11.53 12.59 -9.12
C SER A 65 12.38 12.41 -10.38
N GLN A 66 12.67 11.17 -10.77
CA GLN A 66 13.51 10.86 -11.93
C GLN A 66 12.74 10.86 -13.25
N ILE A 67 11.52 10.33 -13.27
CA ILE A 67 10.75 10.17 -14.51
C ILE A 67 9.90 11.39 -14.87
N HIS A 68 9.57 12.26 -13.89
CA HIS A 68 8.67 13.39 -14.12
C HIS A 68 9.17 14.71 -13.53
N SER A 69 9.22 14.86 -12.20
CA SER A 69 9.72 16.09 -11.57
C SER A 69 10.07 15.91 -10.09
N PRO A 70 11.08 16.64 -9.55
CA PRO A 70 11.41 16.62 -8.12
C PRO A 70 10.26 17.02 -7.19
N GLN A 71 9.38 17.91 -7.67
CA GLN A 71 8.19 18.35 -6.93
C GLN A 71 7.22 17.19 -6.73
N LEU A 72 6.89 16.45 -7.78
CA LEU A 72 6.04 15.26 -7.68
C LEU A 72 6.68 14.15 -6.86
N GLY A 73 7.99 13.94 -6.98
CA GLY A 73 8.72 13.01 -6.13
C GLY A 73 8.55 13.33 -4.63
N SER A 74 8.59 14.61 -4.27
CA SER A 74 8.38 15.05 -2.89
C SER A 74 6.95 14.82 -2.41
N ILE A 75 5.95 15.05 -3.28
CA ILE A 75 4.54 14.78 -2.98
C ILE A 75 4.29 13.27 -2.79
N ALA A 76 4.89 12.44 -3.65
CA ALA A 76 4.78 10.98 -3.56
C ALA A 76 5.35 10.46 -2.24
N LEU A 77 6.55 10.92 -1.87
CA LEU A 77 7.19 10.57 -0.61
C LEU A 77 6.30 10.91 0.58
N LEU A 78 5.78 12.15 0.63
CA LEU A 78 4.91 12.58 1.73
C LEU A 78 3.58 11.82 1.76
N THR A 79 3.00 11.56 0.59
CA THR A 79 1.73 10.82 0.47
C THR A 79 1.87 9.41 1.03
N ASP A 80 2.92 8.70 0.64
CA ASP A 80 3.18 7.34 1.12
C ASP A 80 3.60 7.31 2.60
N LEU A 81 4.38 8.29 3.07
CA LEU A 81 4.72 8.44 4.48
C LEU A 81 3.46 8.66 5.33
N PHE A 82 2.58 9.58 4.94
CA PHE A 82 1.33 9.80 5.65
C PHE A 82 0.44 8.56 5.61
N ARG A 83 0.35 7.88 4.46
CA ARG A 83 -0.38 6.62 4.34
C ARG A 83 0.11 5.59 5.36
N GLU A 84 1.42 5.43 5.52
CA GLU A 84 1.99 4.50 6.50
C GLU A 84 1.58 4.87 7.93
N VAL A 85 1.72 6.16 8.30
CA VAL A 85 1.31 6.66 9.62
C VAL A 85 -0.19 6.42 9.87
N PHE A 86 -1.05 6.76 8.91
CA PHE A 86 -2.48 6.51 9.01
C PHE A 86 -2.81 5.02 9.10
N ALA A 87 -2.10 4.16 8.38
CA ALA A 87 -2.30 2.72 8.44
C ALA A 87 -1.97 2.14 9.82
N ILE A 88 -0.88 2.61 10.44
CA ILE A 88 -0.51 2.23 11.81
C ILE A 88 -1.61 2.66 12.80
N LEU A 89 -2.12 3.89 12.68
CA LEU A 89 -3.21 4.39 13.51
C LEU A 89 -4.49 3.58 13.32
N LEU A 90 -4.84 3.26 12.07
CA LEU A 90 -6.01 2.42 11.75
C LEU A 90 -5.85 1.01 12.32
N MET A 91 -4.67 0.41 12.23
CA MET A 91 -4.40 -0.89 12.85
C MET A 91 -4.57 -0.84 14.37
N TYR A 92 -4.06 0.21 15.02
CA TYR A 92 -4.22 0.37 16.46
C TYR A 92 -5.71 0.53 16.87
N CYS A 93 -6.46 1.37 16.17
CA CYS A 93 -7.85 1.68 16.52
C CYS A 93 -8.84 0.56 16.18
N ILE A 94 -8.73 -0.02 14.98
CA ILE A 94 -9.75 -0.93 14.42
C ILE A 94 -9.19 -2.28 13.96
N GLY A 95 -7.88 -2.52 14.07
CA GLY A 95 -7.25 -3.75 13.58
C GLY A 95 -7.77 -5.03 14.26
N TRP A 96 -8.19 -4.94 15.52
CA TRP A 96 -8.76 -6.08 16.26
C TRP A 96 -10.15 -6.48 15.75
N ARG A 97 -10.91 -5.53 15.18
CA ARG A 97 -12.28 -5.76 14.67
C ARG A 97 -12.31 -6.01 13.16
N PHE A 98 -11.48 -5.27 12.40
CA PHE A 98 -11.41 -5.28 10.94
C PHE A 98 -9.98 -5.46 10.42
N PRO A 99 -9.31 -6.59 10.73
CA PRO A 99 -7.90 -6.79 10.46
C PRO A 99 -7.54 -6.71 8.97
N ARG A 100 -8.34 -7.32 8.08
CA ARG A 100 -8.08 -7.29 6.63
C ARG A 100 -8.14 -5.87 6.05
N SER A 101 -9.09 -5.06 6.50
CA SER A 101 -9.24 -3.66 6.06
C SER A 101 -8.09 -2.80 6.59
N ALA A 102 -7.69 -3.00 7.85
CA ALA A 102 -6.55 -2.30 8.43
C ALA A 102 -5.24 -2.65 7.71
N ILE A 103 -5.00 -3.94 7.43
CA ILE A 103 -3.82 -4.39 6.66
C ILE A 103 -3.84 -3.82 5.23
N SER A 104 -5.00 -3.77 4.58
CA SER A 104 -5.14 -3.19 3.24
C SER A 104 -4.70 -1.73 3.18
N SER A 105 -4.91 -0.96 4.25
CA SER A 105 -4.51 0.45 4.30
C SER A 105 -2.98 0.63 4.25
N ALA A 106 -2.22 -0.30 4.86
CA ALA A 106 -0.75 -0.26 4.86
C ALA A 106 -0.12 -0.53 3.49
N GLY A 107 -0.79 -1.27 2.61
CA GLY A 107 -0.29 -1.53 1.25
C GLY A 107 0.99 -2.37 1.25
N ALA A 108 2.03 -1.90 0.56
CA ALA A 108 3.34 -2.55 0.44
C ALA A 108 4.02 -2.74 1.81
N THR A 109 3.86 -1.75 2.70
CA THR A 109 4.51 -1.70 4.03
C THR A 109 3.97 -2.72 5.04
N SER A 110 2.94 -3.47 4.65
CA SER A 110 2.34 -4.54 5.46
C SER A 110 3.29 -5.73 5.69
N MET A 111 4.25 -5.95 4.79
CA MET A 111 5.21 -7.05 4.89
C MET A 111 6.45 -6.71 5.75
N ASP A 112 6.78 -5.44 5.94
CA ASP A 112 8.00 -4.99 6.62
C ASP A 112 7.68 -4.08 7.83
N VAL A 113 7.55 -2.77 7.63
CA VAL A 113 7.49 -1.75 8.69
C VAL A 113 6.28 -1.98 9.59
N THR A 114 5.12 -2.27 8.99
CA THR A 114 3.88 -2.43 9.75
C THR A 114 3.60 -3.88 10.14
N LEU A 115 4.47 -4.83 9.78
CA LEU A 115 4.27 -6.25 10.10
C LEU A 115 4.20 -6.51 11.62
N ALA A 116 5.02 -5.79 12.40
CA ALA A 116 4.96 -5.84 13.86
C ALA A 116 3.58 -5.39 14.38
N MET A 117 3.04 -4.32 13.82
CA MET A 117 1.71 -3.79 14.17
C MET A 117 0.59 -4.75 13.76
N VAL A 118 0.71 -5.43 12.62
CA VAL A 118 -0.22 -6.50 12.22
C VAL A 118 -0.25 -7.60 13.27
N LYS A 119 0.91 -8.10 13.71
CA LYS A 119 0.96 -9.16 14.74
C LYS A 119 0.33 -8.72 16.05
N GLN A 120 0.59 -7.50 16.48
CA GLN A 120 0.12 -6.96 17.76
C GLN A 120 -1.39 -6.63 17.73
N SER A 121 -1.88 -6.01 16.65
CA SER A 121 -3.23 -5.44 16.61
C SER A 121 -4.24 -6.30 15.86
N CYS A 122 -3.80 -7.05 14.84
CA CYS A 122 -4.66 -7.91 14.02
C CYS A 122 -4.55 -9.39 14.41
N GLY A 123 -3.44 -9.80 15.02
CA GLY A 123 -3.16 -11.19 15.42
C GLY A 123 -2.28 -11.94 14.40
N THR A 124 -1.54 -12.93 14.90
CA THR A 124 -0.53 -13.68 14.11
C THR A 124 -1.12 -14.45 12.93
N HIS A 125 -2.39 -14.88 13.01
CA HIS A 125 -3.10 -15.55 11.92
C HIS A 125 -3.25 -14.65 10.66
N TYR A 126 -3.14 -13.33 10.78
CA TYR A 126 -3.23 -12.40 9.64
C TYR A 126 -1.87 -12.04 9.02
N VAL A 127 -0.76 -12.58 9.55
CA VAL A 127 0.58 -12.40 8.98
C VAL A 127 0.65 -12.80 7.50
N PRO A 128 0.08 -13.94 7.06
CA PRO A 128 0.05 -14.28 5.63
C PRO A 128 -0.69 -13.26 4.76
N HIS A 129 -1.73 -12.60 5.31
CA HIS A 129 -2.47 -11.58 4.57
C HIS A 129 -1.61 -10.35 4.31
N ALA A 130 -0.87 -9.92 5.34
CA ALA A 130 0.03 -8.79 5.28
C ALA A 130 1.24 -9.07 4.36
N MET A 131 1.88 -10.24 4.51
CA MET A 131 3.02 -10.59 3.66
C MET A 131 2.66 -10.68 2.18
N MET A 132 1.53 -11.34 1.84
CA MET A 132 1.10 -11.44 0.45
C MET A 132 0.63 -10.11 -0.13
N SER A 133 -0.07 -9.30 0.67
CA SER A 133 -0.45 -7.95 0.24
C SER A 133 0.77 -7.09 -0.04
N GLY A 134 1.72 -7.07 0.88
CA GLY A 134 2.97 -6.32 0.75
C GLY A 134 3.76 -6.76 -0.48
N LEU A 135 4.01 -8.06 -0.63
CA LEU A 135 4.73 -8.62 -1.77
C LEU A 135 4.10 -8.23 -3.12
N ILE A 136 2.79 -8.42 -3.27
CA ILE A 136 2.09 -8.14 -4.53
C ILE A 136 2.16 -6.65 -4.86
N LEU A 137 1.86 -5.79 -3.89
CA LEU A 137 1.84 -4.34 -4.12
C LEU A 137 3.24 -3.79 -4.34
N THR A 138 4.27 -4.30 -3.67
CA THR A 138 5.67 -3.93 -3.90
C THR A 138 6.11 -4.22 -5.34
N LEU A 139 5.70 -5.37 -5.90
CA LEU A 139 6.00 -5.72 -7.29
C LEU A 139 5.21 -4.88 -8.29
N LEU A 140 3.95 -4.56 -7.96
CA LEU A 140 3.07 -3.78 -8.84
C LEU A 140 3.36 -2.28 -8.82
N ALA A 141 3.78 -1.72 -7.69
CA ALA A 141 3.95 -0.27 -7.49
C ALA A 141 4.79 0.41 -8.59
N PRO A 142 6.06 0.00 -8.86
CA PRO A 142 6.86 0.68 -9.89
C PRO A 142 6.28 0.54 -11.30
N LEU A 143 5.63 -0.59 -11.60
CA LEU A 143 4.99 -0.84 -12.88
C LEU A 143 3.77 0.07 -13.08
N LEU A 144 2.95 0.19 -12.05
CA LEU A 144 1.74 1.01 -12.06
C LEU A 144 2.07 2.51 -12.10
N ILE A 145 3.02 2.97 -11.28
CA ILE A 145 3.48 4.38 -11.31
C ILE A 145 3.93 4.74 -12.72
N SER A 146 4.80 3.92 -13.31
CA SER A 146 5.31 4.16 -14.66
C SER A 146 4.17 4.14 -15.69
N PHE A 147 3.28 3.15 -15.60
CA PHE A 147 2.14 3.02 -16.51
C PHE A 147 1.25 4.26 -16.51
N PHE A 148 0.86 4.79 -15.34
CA PHE A 148 -0.02 5.96 -15.27
C PHE A 148 0.67 7.26 -15.69
N ILE A 149 1.97 7.42 -15.42
CA ILE A 149 2.70 8.61 -15.88
C ILE A 149 2.78 8.68 -17.41
N PHE A 150 2.92 7.54 -18.08
CA PHE A 150 3.04 7.47 -19.54
C PHE A 150 1.71 7.26 -20.28
N LEU A 151 0.58 7.15 -19.57
CA LEU A 151 -0.75 6.99 -20.16
C LEU A 151 -1.21 8.27 -20.88
#